data_AF-A0A935J3L8-F1
#
_entry.id   AF-A0A935J3L8-F1
#
_cell.length_a   1.000
_cell.length_b   1.000
_cell.length_c   1.000
_cell.angle_alpha   90.00
_cell.angle_beta   90.00
_cell.angle_gamma   90.00
#
_symmetry.space_group_name_H-M   'P 1'
#
loop_
_entity.id
_entity.type
_entity.pdbx_description
1 polymer ?
#
loop_
_entity_poly.entity_id
_entity_poly.type
_entity_poly.pdbx_seq_one_letter_code
_entity_poly.pdbx_strand_id
1 'polypeptide(L)'
;MKSLRKIKHLLLFLSIALANINLFSQTLVKNIEPGSASSNPTSFYPFKNKLVFSAYTSFNGWQFYITDGSSSGTQMLTNIPNTDPNAFLNGGFL
;
A
#
# COMPACT_ATOMS: atom_id res chain seq x y z
N MET A 1 27.43 -44.94 -8.34
CA MET A 1 27.44 -43.74 -9.21
C MET A 1 26.07 -43.32 -9.76
N LYS A 2 25.14 -44.24 -10.10
CA LYS A 2 23.78 -43.89 -10.59
C LYS A 2 22.90 -43.16 -9.55
N SER A 3 23.05 -43.45 -8.25
CA SER A 3 22.29 -42.81 -7.16
C SER A 3 22.67 -41.33 -6.94
N LEU A 4 23.96 -41.00 -7.00
CA LEU A 4 24.47 -39.63 -6.87
C LEU A 4 23.93 -38.69 -7.96
N ARG A 5 23.78 -39.19 -9.18
CA ARG A 5 23.17 -38.41 -10.28
C ARG A 5 21.69 -38.12 -10.00
N LYS A 6 20.92 -39.09 -9.49
CA LYS A 6 19.50 -38.88 -9.15
C LYS A 6 19.31 -37.86 -8.01
N ILE A 7 20.14 -37.93 -6.98
CA ILE A 7 20.11 -36.98 -5.85
C ILE A 7 20.42 -35.55 -6.32
N LYS A 8 21.42 -35.37 -7.20
CA LYS A 8 21.75 -34.04 -7.73
C LYS A 8 20.60 -33.41 -8.53
N HIS A 9 19.89 -34.20 -9.34
CA HIS A 9 18.72 -33.71 -10.09
C HIS A 9 17.54 -33.41 -9.17
N LEU A 10 17.32 -34.23 -8.13
CA LEU A 10 16.30 -33.98 -7.12
C LEU A 10 16.58 -32.67 -6.36
N LEU A 11 17.83 -32.42 -5.99
CA LEU A 11 18.25 -31.18 -5.32
C LEU A 11 18.09 -29.95 -6.24
N LEU A 12 18.44 -30.07 -7.52
CA LEU A 12 18.28 -28.99 -8.49
C LEU A 12 16.80 -28.67 -8.76
N PHE A 13 15.95 -29.69 -8.84
CA PHE A 13 14.51 -29.52 -8.98
C PHE A 13 13.89 -28.89 -7.73
N LEU A 14 14.33 -29.32 -6.53
CA LEU A 14 13.85 -28.80 -5.26
C LEU A 14 14.24 -27.33 -5.05
N SER A 15 15.45 -26.92 -5.44
CA SER A 15 15.86 -25.50 -5.33
C SER A 15 15.07 -24.60 -6.27
N ILE A 16 14.78 -25.05 -7.50
CA ILE A 16 13.94 -24.32 -8.46
C ILE A 16 12.50 -24.26 -7.96
N ALA A 17 11.94 -25.35 -7.41
CA ALA A 17 10.58 -25.37 -6.86
C ALA A 17 10.42 -24.43 -5.66
N LEU A 18 11.41 -24.38 -4.76
CA LEU A 18 11.41 -23.49 -3.60
C LEU A 18 11.56 -22.01 -3.99
N ALA A 19 12.29 -21.70 -5.06
CA ALA A 19 12.48 -20.32 -5.54
C ALA A 19 11.23 -19.70 -6.20
N ASN A 20 10.21 -20.51 -6.52
CA ASN A 20 8.99 -20.08 -7.23
C ASN A 20 7.72 -20.14 -6.36
N ILE A 21 7.84 -20.32 -5.04
CA ILE A 21 6.70 -20.20 -4.14
C ILE A 21 6.41 -18.71 -3.99
N ASN A 22 5.39 -18.23 -4.70
CA ASN A 22 4.90 -16.87 -4.61
C ASN A 22 4.35 -16.58 -3.19
N LEU A 23 5.23 -16.11 -2.31
CA LEU A 23 4.97 -15.69 -0.92
C LEU A 23 4.27 -14.33 -0.86
N PHE A 24 3.19 -14.13 -1.62
CA PHE A 24 2.42 -12.90 -1.52
C PHE A 24 1.55 -12.93 -0.26
N SER A 25 2.18 -12.67 0.88
CA SER A 25 1.48 -12.36 2.13
C SER A 25 0.94 -10.94 2.02
N GLN A 26 -0.37 -10.78 2.12
CA GLN A 26 -0.98 -9.47 2.24
C GLN A 26 -0.72 -8.94 3.65
N THR A 27 0.04 -7.85 3.75
CA THR A 27 0.29 -7.17 5.02
C THR A 27 -0.52 -5.88 5.11
N LEU A 28 -0.84 -5.47 6.34
CA LEU A 28 -1.40 -4.15 6.57
C LEU A 28 -0.39 -3.11 6.14
N VAL A 29 -0.75 -2.32 5.14
CA VAL A 29 0.08 -1.19 4.69
C VAL A 29 0.04 -0.10 5.75
N LYS A 30 -1.14 0.43 6.09
CA LYS A 30 -1.29 1.45 7.14
C LYS A 30 -2.71 1.47 7.70
N ASN A 31 -2.83 1.65 9.03
CA ASN A 31 -4.10 2.07 9.60
C ASN A 31 -4.28 3.58 9.43
N ILE A 32 -5.25 3.99 8.62
CA ILE A 32 -5.51 5.41 8.30
C ILE A 32 -6.53 6.02 9.27
N GLU A 33 -7.55 5.25 9.66
CA GLU A 33 -8.57 5.68 10.63
C GLU A 33 -8.33 4.97 11.96
N PRO A 34 -7.90 5.68 13.01
CA PRO A 34 -7.78 5.09 14.34
C PRO A 34 -9.12 4.52 14.82
N GLY A 35 -9.07 3.38 15.52
CA GLY A 35 -10.28 2.72 16.04
C GLY A 35 -10.78 1.59 15.14
N SER A 36 -12.09 1.30 15.22
CA SER A 36 -12.74 0.19 14.50
C SER A 36 -13.43 0.61 13.20
N ALA A 37 -13.47 1.91 12.90
CA ALA A 37 -14.08 2.43 11.69
C ALA A 37 -13.21 2.15 10.45
N SER A 38 -13.85 1.93 9.32
CA SER A 38 -13.16 1.78 8.03
C SER A 38 -12.74 3.15 7.49
N SER A 39 -11.55 3.22 6.90
CA SER A 39 -11.08 4.40 6.16
C SER A 39 -11.69 4.51 4.76
N ASN A 40 -12.45 3.51 4.30
CA ASN A 40 -13.16 3.46 3.02
C ASN A 40 -12.32 3.94 1.82
N PRO A 41 -11.12 3.36 1.57
CA PRO A 41 -10.27 3.80 0.48
C PRO A 41 -10.94 3.59 -0.89
N THR A 42 -10.92 4.62 -1.73
CA THR A 42 -11.58 4.68 -3.04
C THR A 42 -10.74 5.46 -4.06
N SER A 43 -11.19 5.52 -5.32
CA SER A 43 -10.56 6.32 -6.38
C SER A 43 -9.06 6.02 -6.57
N PHE A 44 -8.74 4.73 -6.65
CA PHE A 44 -7.37 4.25 -6.83
C PHE A 44 -6.82 4.64 -8.21
N TYR A 45 -5.69 5.33 -8.23
CA TYR A 45 -5.03 5.80 -9.44
C TYR A 45 -3.53 5.48 -9.38
N PRO A 46 -2.99 4.66 -10.30
CA PRO A 46 -1.57 4.40 -10.36
C PRO A 46 -0.81 5.65 -10.82
N PHE A 47 0.23 6.04 -10.08
CA PHE A 47 1.06 7.20 -10.40
C PHE A 47 2.54 6.87 -10.21
N LYS A 48 3.25 6.68 -11.34
CA LYS A 48 4.63 6.15 -11.36
C LYS A 48 4.67 4.80 -10.61
N ASN A 49 5.61 4.62 -9.68
CA ASN A 49 5.75 3.42 -8.86
C ASN A 49 4.95 3.50 -7.55
N LYS A 50 3.87 4.28 -7.51
CA LYS A 50 3.03 4.51 -6.34
C LYS A 50 1.55 4.41 -6.70
N LEU A 51 0.71 4.33 -5.68
CA LEU A 51 -0.74 4.35 -5.79
C LEU A 51 -1.29 5.56 -5.05
N VAL A 52 -2.07 6.38 -5.74
CA VAL A 52 -2.85 7.48 -5.14
C VAL A 52 -4.28 6.99 -4.92
N PHE A 53 -4.88 7.35 -3.80
CA PHE A 53 -6.27 6.99 -3.48
C PHE A 53 -6.89 8.02 -2.53
N SER A 54 -8.21 8.06 -2.47
CA SER A 54 -8.95 8.85 -1.48
C SER A 54 -9.31 7.97 -0.29
N ALA A 55 -9.22 8.47 0.93
CA ALA A 55 -9.68 7.79 2.13
C ALA A 55 -10.30 8.79 3.11
N TYR A 56 -11.23 8.31 3.92
CA TYR A 56 -11.94 9.07 4.93
C TYR A 56 -11.34 8.84 6.31
N THR A 57 -11.22 9.91 7.09
CA THR A 57 -11.01 9.82 8.54
C THR A 57 -12.03 10.65 9.29
N SER A 58 -12.33 10.29 10.54
CA SER A 58 -13.20 11.09 11.42
C SER A 58 -12.60 12.48 11.71
N PHE A 59 -11.27 12.61 11.66
CA PHE A 59 -10.55 13.85 11.95
C PHE A 59 -10.47 14.78 10.74
N ASN A 60 -10.09 14.28 9.55
CA ASN A 60 -9.85 15.11 8.37
C ASN A 60 -10.95 15.02 7.30
N GLY A 61 -11.93 14.13 7.43
CA GLY A 61 -12.84 13.81 6.34
C GLY A 61 -12.13 13.11 5.17
N TRP A 62 -12.62 13.32 3.95
CA TRP A 62 -12.03 12.75 2.73
C TRP A 62 -10.75 13.48 2.32
N GLN A 63 -9.64 12.75 2.24
CA GLN A 63 -8.33 13.27 1.83
C GLN A 63 -7.69 12.35 0.79
N PHE A 64 -6.78 12.89 -0.02
CA PHE A 64 -5.94 12.09 -0.89
C PHE A 64 -4.74 11.54 -0.11
N TYR A 65 -4.38 10.30 -0.41
CA TYR A 65 -3.23 9.58 0.11
C TYR A 65 -2.41 9.01 -1.03
N ILE A 66 -1.11 8.83 -0.79
CA ILE A 66 -0.20 8.13 -1.68
C ILE A 66 0.48 7.00 -0.91
N THR A 67 0.70 5.85 -1.56
CA THR A 67 1.43 4.72 -0.98
C THR A 67 2.41 4.10 -1.99
N ASP A 68 3.53 3.60 -1.49
CA ASP A 68 4.46 2.71 -2.20
C ASP A 68 4.30 1.23 -1.80
N GLY A 69 3.24 0.90 -1.05
CA GLY A 69 2.99 -0.43 -0.50
C GLY A 69 3.56 -0.63 0.91
N SER A 70 4.21 0.38 1.50
CA SER A 70 4.72 0.33 2.88
C SER A 70 3.98 1.30 3.81
N SER A 71 4.02 1.03 5.12
CA SER A 71 3.44 1.91 6.15
C SER A 71 4.10 3.30 6.18
N SER A 72 5.43 3.34 6.10
CA SER A 72 6.21 4.59 6.08
C SER A 72 6.01 5.39 4.80
N GLY A 73 5.83 4.72 3.67
CA GLY A 73 5.56 5.35 2.38
C GLY A 73 4.10 5.73 2.16
N THR A 74 3.20 5.43 3.10
CA THR A 74 1.79 5.81 3.02
C THR A 74 1.54 7.14 3.72
N GLN A 75 1.26 8.18 2.94
CA GLN A 75 1.20 9.58 3.40
C GLN A 75 -0.02 10.29 2.85
N MET A 76 -0.56 11.22 3.63
CA MET A 76 -1.64 12.12 3.21
C MET A 76 -1.05 13.22 2.32
N LEU A 77 -1.65 13.45 1.15
CA LEU A 77 -1.22 14.46 0.17
C LEU A 77 -1.91 15.81 0.39
N THR A 78 -3.16 15.80 0.85
CA THR A 78 -3.96 17.01 1.04
C THR A 78 -4.10 17.35 2.51
N ASN A 79 -4.07 18.64 2.83
CA ASN A 79 -4.50 19.18 4.12
C ASN A 79 -5.66 20.14 3.84
N ILE A 80 -6.78 19.62 3.35
CA ILE A 80 -7.99 20.43 3.12
C ILE A 80 -8.88 20.19 4.35
N PRO A 81 -8.94 21.11 5.33
CA PRO A 81 -9.79 20.91 6.50
C PRO A 81 -11.25 20.79 6.04
N ASN A 82 -11.97 19.78 6.54
CA ASN A 82 -13.40 19.65 6.28
C ASN A 82 -14.23 20.81 6.88
N THR A 83 -13.59 21.67 7.69
CA THR A 83 -14.25 22.70 8.52
C THR A 83 -14.29 24.09 7.89
N ASP A 84 -13.57 24.36 6.80
CA ASP A 84 -13.63 25.68 6.17
C ASP A 84 -14.03 25.59 4.70
N PRO A 85 -15.30 25.89 4.37
CA PRO A 85 -15.76 26.08 2.99
C PRO A 85 -14.94 27.11 2.21
N ASN A 86 -14.20 27.98 2.91
CA ASN A 86 -13.37 29.03 2.34
C ASN A 86 -11.88 28.68 2.32
N ALA A 87 -11.47 27.45 2.67
CA ALA A 87 -10.07 27.03 2.62
C ALA A 87 -9.47 27.17 1.21
N PHE A 88 -10.30 26.99 0.17
CA PHE A 88 -9.91 27.21 -1.23
C PHE A 88 -9.83 28.70 -1.63
N LEU A 89 -10.39 29.61 -0.84
CA LEU A 89 -10.47 31.04 -1.14
C LEU A 89 -9.35 31.86 -0.49
N ASN A 90 -8.62 31.30 0.50
CA ASN A 90 -7.59 32.00 1.27
C ASN A 90 -6.14 31.70 0.83
N GLY A 91 -5.92 31.23 -0.40
CA GLY A 91 -4.59 31.21 -1.03
C GLY A 91 -3.51 30.36 -0.33
N GLY A 92 -3.87 29.47 0.60
CA GLY A 92 -2.93 28.69 1.42
C GLY A 92 -2.17 27.55 0.73
N PHE A 93 -2.04 27.60 -0.60
CA PHE A 93 -1.31 26.61 -1.40
C PHE A 93 -0.25 27.26 -2.31
N LEU A 94 0.45 28.28 -1.80
CA LEU A 94 1.70 28.79 -2.37
C LEU A 94 2.86 28.54 -1.41
#